data_AF-A0A7V6GA10-F1
#
_entry.id   AF-A0A7V6GA10-F1
#
_cell.length_a   1.000
_cell.length_b   1.000
_cell.length_c   1.000
_cell.angle_alpha   90.00
_cell.angle_beta   90.00
_cell.angle_gamma   90.00
#
_symmetry.space_group_name_H-M   'P 1'
#
loop_
_entity.id
_entity.type
_entity.pdbx_description
1 polymer ?
#
loop_
_entity_poly.entity_id
_entity_poly.type
_entity_poly.pdbx_seq_one_letter_code
_entity_poly.pdbx_strand_id
1 'polypeptide(L)'
;AADRGKISELTEDEIQYLYDICTSRERIVSVERGQEIVTTTDSTGRFFFMAFAPIHIKAEAESWERGLCVDTYELSHIDYSYKQVKMILPNEQSTMESCQMDMTIPLLYGAMPNLGLYTKPDGPVDSWSELLPMGKIAEARASQEEAVEHALRDIVYVAGGMYEAGADGINMDTVGASGDADFLVGLMAAETLREKYPDFPIEMGGAGEFVLGMHADLYYDGVRLAGLYAHKQAKLAQKAGVTIFGPAINTNCSMSFPWNIARVVTFVKACSQAVDIPIHVNVGMGVGGIPMTMNAPLEIVSRASKAIVEVGKADGL
;
A
#
# COMPACT_ATOMS: atom_id res chain seq x y z
N ALA A 1 -6.04 -14.18 13.98
CA ALA A 1 -6.36 -12.81 13.53
C ALA A 1 -7.38 -12.17 14.46
N ALA A 2 -8.55 -12.79 14.61
CA ALA A 2 -9.65 -12.36 15.49
C ALA A 2 -9.21 -11.83 16.86
N ASP A 3 -8.52 -12.63 17.68
CA ASP A 3 -8.11 -12.20 19.02
C ASP A 3 -7.14 -11.01 19.00
N ARG A 4 -6.13 -11.01 18.11
CA ARG A 4 -5.16 -9.92 17.99
C ARG A 4 -5.82 -8.61 17.54
N GLY A 5 -6.68 -8.68 16.53
CA GLY A 5 -7.38 -7.53 15.96
C GLY A 5 -8.60 -7.09 16.77
N LYS A 6 -9.09 -7.92 17.71
CA LYS A 6 -10.40 -7.76 18.35
C LYS A 6 -11.54 -7.64 17.34
N ILE A 7 -11.52 -8.54 16.35
CA ILE A 7 -12.49 -8.66 15.25
C ILE A 7 -13.15 -10.03 15.29
N SER A 8 -14.27 -10.19 14.60
CA SER A 8 -14.99 -11.47 14.51
C SER A 8 -14.13 -12.56 13.85
N GLU A 9 -14.35 -13.79 14.29
CA GLU A 9 -13.81 -14.98 13.63
C GLU A 9 -14.53 -15.21 12.29
N LEU A 10 -13.89 -15.99 11.40
CA LEU A 10 -14.56 -16.53 10.22
C LEU A 10 -15.65 -17.50 10.67
N THR A 11 -16.77 -17.52 9.94
CA THR A 11 -17.83 -18.49 10.21
C THR A 11 -17.39 -19.90 9.79
N GLU A 12 -18.09 -20.94 10.28
CA GLU A 12 -17.83 -22.32 9.87
C GLU A 12 -17.95 -22.49 8.34
N ASP A 13 -18.96 -21.86 7.73
CA ASP A 13 -19.14 -21.88 6.26
C ASP A 13 -17.97 -21.22 5.52
N GLU A 14 -17.44 -20.11 6.04
CA GLU A 14 -16.28 -19.43 5.45
C GLU A 14 -15.00 -20.26 5.58
N ILE A 15 -14.83 -20.94 6.71
CA ILE A 15 -13.70 -21.86 6.92
C ILE A 15 -13.80 -23.04 5.96
N GLN A 16 -15.00 -23.61 5.80
CA GLN A 16 -15.22 -24.71 4.86
C GLN A 16 -14.97 -24.27 3.42
N TYR A 17 -15.44 -23.09 3.02
CA TYR A 17 -15.20 -22.57 1.68
C TYR A 17 -13.72 -22.29 1.42
N LEU A 18 -13.00 -21.75 2.41
CA LEU A 18 -11.55 -21.56 2.32
C LEU A 18 -10.80 -22.89 2.20
N TYR A 19 -11.24 -23.93 2.90
CA TYR A 19 -10.73 -25.28 2.76
C TYR A 19 -10.92 -25.80 1.32
N ASP A 20 -12.09 -25.58 0.73
CA ASP A 20 -12.39 -26.00 -0.64
C ASP A 20 -11.49 -25.27 -1.67
N ILE A 21 -11.25 -23.96 -1.49
CA ILE A 21 -10.29 -23.19 -2.31
C ILE A 21 -8.88 -23.78 -2.18
N CYS A 22 -8.42 -24.02 -0.95
CA CYS A 22 -7.07 -24.50 -0.69
C CYS A 22 -6.82 -25.93 -1.21
N THR A 23 -7.84 -26.78 -1.16
CA THR A 23 -7.76 -28.20 -1.56
C THR A 23 -8.26 -28.46 -2.98
N SER A 24 -8.64 -27.40 -3.70
CA SER A 24 -9.02 -27.49 -5.11
C SER A 24 -7.96 -28.22 -5.92
N ARG A 25 -8.42 -29.15 -6.78
CA ARG A 25 -7.57 -29.90 -7.72
C ARG A 25 -7.14 -29.04 -8.90
N GLU A 26 -7.77 -27.90 -9.10
CA GLU A 26 -7.43 -26.98 -10.18
C GLU A 26 -6.10 -26.30 -9.89
N ARG A 27 -5.24 -26.24 -10.90
CA ARG A 27 -3.93 -25.57 -10.76
C ARG A 27 -4.11 -24.06 -10.56
N ILE A 28 -5.04 -23.47 -11.29
CA ILE A 28 -5.39 -22.05 -11.20
C ILE A 28 -6.87 -21.97 -10.86
N VAL A 29 -7.21 -21.17 -9.86
CA VAL A 29 -8.60 -20.89 -9.48
C VAL A 29 -8.94 -19.44 -9.81
N SER A 30 -10.22 -19.16 -10.02
CA SER A 30 -10.72 -17.80 -10.28
C SER A 30 -12.06 -17.63 -9.60
N VAL A 31 -12.47 -16.38 -9.41
CA VAL A 31 -13.84 -16.01 -9.05
C VAL A 31 -14.82 -16.40 -10.15
N GLU A 32 -16.10 -16.48 -9.80
CA GLU A 32 -17.16 -16.71 -10.78
C GLU A 32 -17.28 -15.56 -11.78
N ARG A 33 -17.76 -15.89 -12.99
CA ARG A 33 -18.01 -14.87 -14.00
C ARG A 33 -19.04 -13.86 -13.51
N GLY A 34 -18.76 -12.57 -13.64
CA GLY A 34 -19.55 -11.47 -13.10
C GLY A 34 -19.20 -11.11 -11.66
N GLN A 35 -18.18 -11.74 -11.07
CA GLN A 35 -17.61 -11.41 -9.76
C GLN A 35 -16.15 -10.97 -9.88
N GLU A 36 -15.68 -10.66 -11.10
CA GLU A 36 -14.37 -10.07 -11.32
C GLU A 36 -14.27 -8.71 -10.62
N ILE A 37 -13.07 -8.40 -10.14
CA ILE A 37 -12.74 -7.17 -9.43
C ILE A 37 -11.67 -6.40 -10.19
N VAL A 38 -11.49 -5.12 -9.85
CA VAL A 38 -10.44 -4.27 -10.43
C VAL A 38 -9.12 -4.54 -9.73
N THR A 39 -8.03 -4.63 -10.49
CA THR A 39 -6.67 -4.73 -9.96
C THR A 39 -5.98 -3.37 -9.99
N THR A 40 -5.42 -2.96 -8.85
CA THR A 40 -4.45 -1.86 -8.81
C THR A 40 -3.04 -2.41 -8.76
N THR A 41 -2.11 -1.67 -9.33
CA THR A 41 -0.73 -2.11 -9.45
C THR A 41 0.13 -1.20 -8.59
N ASP A 42 1.00 -1.75 -7.75
CA ASP A 42 2.00 -1.00 -6.99
C ASP A 42 3.40 -1.25 -7.55
N SER A 43 4.31 -0.28 -7.42
CA SER A 43 5.73 -0.41 -7.78
C SER A 43 5.98 -0.85 -9.24
N THR A 44 5.01 -0.66 -10.15
CA THR A 44 4.99 -1.37 -11.44
C THR A 44 5.96 -0.76 -12.46
N GLY A 45 6.16 0.56 -12.42
CA GLY A 45 7.18 1.29 -13.18
C GLY A 45 8.64 0.90 -12.92
N ARG A 46 8.89 -0.16 -12.14
CA ARG A 46 10.22 -0.72 -11.88
C ARG A 46 10.39 -2.16 -12.33
N PHE A 47 9.36 -2.84 -12.83
CA PHE A 47 9.39 -4.28 -13.02
C PHE A 47 10.47 -4.71 -14.01
N PHE A 48 10.50 -4.12 -15.22
CA PHE A 48 11.51 -4.47 -16.22
C PHE A 48 12.92 -4.01 -15.81
N PHE A 49 13.03 -2.88 -15.10
CA PHE A 49 14.30 -2.46 -14.52
C PHE A 49 14.84 -3.52 -13.54
N MET A 50 14.01 -4.02 -12.63
CA MET A 50 14.38 -5.08 -11.68
C MET A 50 14.69 -6.41 -12.37
N ALA A 51 14.13 -6.63 -13.56
CA ALA A 51 14.46 -7.75 -14.44
C ALA A 51 15.70 -7.51 -15.32
N PHE A 52 16.41 -6.39 -15.14
CA PHE A 52 17.57 -5.97 -15.94
C PHE A 52 17.28 -5.81 -17.45
N ALA A 53 16.03 -5.51 -17.80
CA ALA A 53 15.62 -5.19 -19.15
C ALA A 53 15.63 -3.65 -19.35
N PRO A 54 16.44 -3.11 -20.28
CA PRO A 54 16.57 -1.67 -20.48
C PRO A 54 15.42 -1.12 -21.34
N ILE A 55 14.20 -1.18 -20.81
CA ILE A 55 13.00 -0.67 -21.46
C ILE A 55 12.68 0.71 -20.87
N HIS A 56 12.30 1.65 -21.72
CA HIS A 56 11.85 2.96 -21.27
C HIS A 56 10.49 2.83 -20.56
N ILE A 57 10.28 3.55 -19.45
CA ILE A 57 9.09 3.41 -18.59
C ILE A 57 7.76 3.52 -19.34
N LYS A 58 7.67 4.39 -20.35
CA LYS A 58 6.49 4.47 -21.23
C LYS A 58 6.22 3.17 -22.02
N ALA A 59 7.26 2.59 -22.61
CA ALA A 59 7.11 1.33 -23.34
C ALA A 59 6.77 0.16 -22.40
N GLU A 60 7.25 0.22 -21.16
CA GLU A 60 6.83 -0.69 -20.10
C GLU A 60 5.34 -0.51 -19.80
N ALA A 61 4.87 0.71 -19.53
CA ALA A 61 3.47 1.00 -19.24
C ALA A 61 2.53 0.53 -20.36
N GLU A 62 2.87 0.80 -21.63
CA GLU A 62 2.12 0.29 -22.79
C GLU A 62 2.13 -1.24 -22.90
N SER A 63 3.21 -1.90 -22.47
CA SER A 63 3.29 -3.36 -22.46
C SER A 63 2.41 -3.96 -21.37
N TRP A 64 2.32 -3.32 -20.21
CA TRP A 64 1.41 -3.72 -19.14
C TRP A 64 -0.05 -3.57 -19.57
N GLU A 65 -0.44 -2.42 -20.13
CA GLU A 65 -1.80 -2.20 -20.62
C GLU A 65 -2.17 -3.16 -21.75
N ARG A 66 -1.38 -3.19 -22.83
CA ARG A 66 -1.77 -3.88 -24.09
C ARG A 66 -1.40 -5.36 -24.09
N GLY A 67 -0.34 -5.73 -23.40
CA GLY A 67 0.20 -7.08 -23.37
C GLY A 67 -0.26 -7.91 -22.19
N LEU A 68 -0.38 -7.28 -21.01
CA LEU A 68 -0.76 -7.95 -19.77
C LEU A 68 -2.19 -7.63 -19.32
N CYS A 69 -2.85 -6.66 -19.96
CA CYS A 69 -4.25 -6.31 -19.74
C CYS A 69 -4.55 -5.95 -18.28
N VAL A 70 -3.69 -5.16 -17.64
CA VAL A 70 -3.96 -4.63 -16.30
C VAL A 70 -5.06 -3.57 -16.32
N ASP A 71 -5.79 -3.45 -15.21
CA ASP A 71 -6.92 -2.52 -15.12
C ASP A 71 -6.47 -1.07 -14.84
N THR A 72 -5.33 -0.91 -14.18
CA THR A 72 -4.67 0.39 -13.90
C THR A 72 -3.16 0.21 -14.01
N TYR A 73 -2.44 1.33 -14.08
CA TYR A 73 -0.98 1.29 -14.06
C TYR A 73 -0.41 2.40 -13.19
N GLU A 74 0.57 2.04 -12.37
CA GLU A 74 1.28 2.98 -11.51
C GLU A 74 2.66 3.34 -12.09
N LEU A 75 2.80 4.61 -12.46
CA LEU A 75 4.10 5.20 -12.75
C LEU A 75 4.85 5.49 -11.46
N SER A 76 6.14 5.15 -11.44
CA SER A 76 6.99 5.43 -10.29
C SER A 76 8.46 5.53 -10.67
N HIS A 77 9.21 6.30 -9.89
CA HIS A 77 10.67 6.33 -9.96
C HIS A 77 11.29 5.08 -9.31
N ILE A 78 12.50 4.71 -9.74
CA ILE A 78 13.25 3.55 -9.21
C ILE A 78 13.42 3.57 -7.69
N ASP A 79 13.68 4.74 -7.10
CA ASP A 79 13.89 4.89 -5.66
C ASP A 79 12.59 4.85 -4.85
N TYR A 80 11.44 4.96 -5.51
CA TYR A 80 10.10 4.85 -4.93
C TYR A 80 9.85 5.63 -3.64
N SER A 81 10.32 6.88 -3.58
CA SER A 81 10.10 7.73 -2.44
C SER A 81 9.89 9.17 -2.86
N TYR A 82 8.91 9.82 -2.24
CA TYR A 82 8.65 11.25 -2.43
C TYR A 82 9.90 12.11 -2.14
N LYS A 83 10.75 11.68 -1.20
CA LYS A 83 12.01 12.38 -0.88
C LYS A 83 12.94 12.50 -2.09
N GLN A 84 13.03 11.45 -2.90
CA GLN A 84 13.90 11.40 -4.09
C GLN A 84 13.22 12.06 -5.28
N VAL A 85 11.93 11.74 -5.49
CA VAL A 85 11.15 12.24 -6.64
C VAL A 85 11.10 13.76 -6.68
N LYS A 86 11.05 14.45 -5.53
CA LYS A 86 10.97 15.93 -5.50
C LYS A 86 12.07 16.63 -6.29
N MET A 87 13.27 16.03 -6.38
CA MET A 87 14.42 16.64 -7.04
C MET A 87 14.34 16.51 -8.56
N ILE A 88 13.53 15.58 -9.06
CA ILE A 88 13.38 15.23 -10.47
C ILE A 88 11.93 15.37 -10.95
N LEU A 89 11.08 16.04 -10.17
CA LEU A 89 9.65 16.18 -10.46
C LEU A 89 9.36 16.60 -11.92
N PRO A 90 10.04 17.59 -12.54
CA PRO A 90 9.77 17.94 -13.93
C PRO A 90 9.98 16.79 -14.93
N ASN A 91 10.93 15.90 -14.68
CA ASN A 91 11.15 14.72 -15.53
C ASN A 91 10.01 13.70 -15.38
N GLU A 92 9.56 13.49 -14.15
CA GLU A 92 8.46 12.59 -13.85
C GLU A 92 7.12 13.14 -14.39
N GLN A 93 6.90 14.45 -14.32
CA GLN A 93 5.74 15.12 -14.93
C GLN A 93 5.73 14.95 -16.45
N SER A 94 6.86 15.20 -17.13
CA SER A 94 6.98 14.95 -18.57
C SER A 94 6.69 13.50 -18.93
N THR A 95 7.06 12.56 -18.06
CA THR A 95 6.79 11.13 -18.27
C THR A 95 5.31 10.83 -18.11
N MET A 96 4.67 11.34 -17.06
CA MET A 96 3.23 11.23 -16.81
C MET A 96 2.42 11.79 -17.98
N GLU A 97 2.69 13.02 -18.40
CA GLU A 97 2.03 13.66 -19.55
C GLU A 97 2.17 12.81 -20.82
N SER A 98 3.37 12.28 -21.08
CA SER A 98 3.61 11.45 -22.26
C SER A 98 2.85 10.12 -22.22
N CYS A 99 2.66 9.51 -21.04
CA CYS A 99 1.89 8.29 -20.88
C CYS A 99 0.39 8.57 -21.01
N GLN A 100 -0.11 9.67 -20.44
CA GLN A 100 -1.52 10.07 -20.55
C GLN A 100 -1.98 10.35 -21.97
N MET A 101 -1.07 10.68 -22.89
CA MET A 101 -1.41 10.84 -24.31
C MET A 101 -1.67 9.52 -25.04
N ASP A 102 -1.11 8.40 -24.56
CA ASP A 102 -1.04 7.13 -25.31
C ASP A 102 -1.76 5.95 -24.63
N MET A 103 -2.06 6.08 -23.33
CA MET A 103 -2.72 5.06 -22.52
C MET A 103 -4.21 5.35 -22.35
N THR A 104 -4.99 4.28 -22.14
CA THR A 104 -6.45 4.36 -21.93
C THR A 104 -6.84 3.99 -20.49
N ILE A 105 -6.07 3.11 -19.85
CA ILE A 105 -6.28 2.74 -18.45
C ILE A 105 -5.87 3.88 -17.50
N PRO A 106 -6.46 3.97 -16.29
CA PRO A 106 -6.08 4.98 -15.31
C PRO A 106 -4.60 4.90 -14.93
N LEU A 107 -3.94 6.06 -14.90
CA LEU A 107 -2.54 6.23 -14.54
C LEU A 107 -2.37 6.88 -13.17
N LEU A 108 -1.90 6.10 -12.21
CA LEU A 108 -1.54 6.58 -10.88
C LEU A 108 -0.05 6.92 -10.82
N TYR A 109 0.33 7.78 -9.89
CA TYR A 109 1.73 7.97 -9.50
C TYR A 109 2.00 7.43 -8.10
N GLY A 110 2.92 6.47 -7.98
CA GLY A 110 3.24 5.79 -6.74
C GLY A 110 4.57 6.20 -6.13
N ALA A 111 4.57 6.42 -4.82
CA ALA A 111 5.79 6.51 -4.03
C ALA A 111 5.53 6.26 -2.54
N MET A 112 6.58 5.88 -1.80
CA MET A 112 6.51 5.71 -0.36
C MET A 112 6.81 7.02 0.38
N PRO A 113 6.13 7.29 1.51
CA PRO A 113 6.58 8.30 2.48
C PRO A 113 8.00 8.01 2.97
N ASN A 114 8.26 6.76 3.39
CA ASN A 114 9.54 6.20 3.81
C ASN A 114 10.36 7.17 4.70
N LEU A 115 9.83 7.45 5.89
CA LEU A 115 10.41 8.41 6.82
C LEU A 115 11.87 8.10 7.18
N GLY A 116 12.27 6.82 7.19
CA GLY A 116 13.65 6.42 7.45
C GLY A 116 14.67 7.13 6.54
N LEU A 117 14.30 7.49 5.31
CA LEU A 117 15.17 8.24 4.40
C LEU A 117 15.45 9.67 4.85
N TYR A 118 14.66 10.26 5.75
CA TYR A 118 14.89 11.61 6.27
C TYR A 118 15.91 11.64 7.40
N THR A 119 16.42 10.49 7.83
CA THR A 119 17.47 10.38 8.85
C THR A 119 18.88 10.57 8.29
N LYS A 120 19.79 11.09 9.12
CA LYS A 120 21.22 11.16 8.82
C LYS A 120 21.80 9.77 8.53
N PRO A 121 22.78 9.66 7.62
CA PRO A 121 23.55 10.76 7.03
C PRO A 121 22.88 11.44 5.81
N ASP A 122 21.91 10.79 5.17
CA ASP A 122 21.36 11.23 3.89
C ASP A 122 20.20 12.24 4.03
N GLY A 123 19.64 12.36 5.23
CA GLY A 123 18.55 13.27 5.55
C GLY A 123 18.90 14.27 6.67
N PRO A 124 18.02 15.26 6.89
CA PRO A 124 18.30 16.36 7.81
C PRO A 124 18.17 15.97 9.30
N VAL A 125 17.37 14.96 9.64
CA VAL A 125 16.99 14.67 11.03
C VAL A 125 17.89 13.60 11.66
N ASP A 126 18.03 13.61 12.98
CA ASP A 126 18.81 12.58 13.68
C ASP A 126 18.13 11.20 13.61
N SER A 127 18.92 10.13 13.48
CA SER A 127 18.41 8.77 13.32
C SER A 127 17.79 8.23 14.61
N TRP A 128 16.46 8.08 14.65
CA TRP A 128 15.79 7.46 15.82
C TRP A 128 16.19 5.99 16.01
N SER A 129 16.55 5.28 14.95
CA SER A 129 17.08 3.91 15.03
C SER A 129 18.41 3.82 15.78
N GLU A 130 19.18 4.92 15.84
CA GLU A 130 20.41 5.01 16.65
C GLU A 130 20.14 5.59 18.05
N LEU A 131 19.26 6.58 18.15
CA LEU A 131 18.91 7.25 19.41
C LEU A 131 18.16 6.33 20.39
N LEU A 132 17.23 5.51 19.89
CA LEU A 132 16.42 4.60 20.72
C LEU A 132 17.29 3.58 21.49
N PRO A 133 18.26 2.87 20.85
CA PRO A 133 19.21 2.02 21.58
C PRO A 133 20.03 2.73 22.66
N MET A 134 20.26 4.04 22.53
CA MET A 134 20.99 4.84 23.52
C MET A 134 20.11 5.31 24.69
N GLY A 135 18.81 4.98 24.69
CA GLY A 135 17.85 5.46 25.69
C GLY A 135 17.44 6.92 25.52
N LYS A 136 17.77 7.56 24.39
CA LYS A 136 17.44 8.95 24.06
C LYS A 136 16.03 9.06 23.46
N ILE A 137 15.03 8.75 24.27
CA ILE A 137 13.64 8.61 23.81
C ILE A 137 13.05 9.95 23.36
N ALA A 138 13.30 11.03 24.11
CA ALA A 138 12.74 12.34 23.80
C ALA A 138 13.32 12.88 22.48
N GLU A 139 14.62 12.70 22.27
CA GLU A 139 15.30 13.09 21.04
C GLU A 139 14.84 12.23 19.85
N ALA A 140 14.70 10.91 20.03
CA ALA A 140 14.18 10.03 18.98
C ALA A 140 12.74 10.37 18.56
N ARG A 141 11.93 10.86 19.51
CA ARG A 141 10.58 11.34 19.25
C ARG A 141 10.57 12.65 18.47
N ALA A 142 11.34 13.63 18.94
CA ALA A 142 11.50 14.91 18.26
C ALA A 142 12.01 14.73 16.81
N SER A 143 12.95 13.83 16.58
CA SER A 143 13.42 13.52 15.21
C SER A 143 12.33 12.96 14.30
N GLN A 144 11.44 12.12 14.83
CA GLN A 144 10.33 11.57 14.06
C GLN A 144 9.30 12.66 13.74
N GLU A 145 8.99 13.54 14.69
CA GLU A 145 8.10 14.70 14.48
C GLU A 145 8.67 15.65 13.42
N GLU A 146 9.97 15.96 13.47
CA GLU A 146 10.65 16.76 12.44
C GLU A 146 10.62 16.08 11.06
N ALA A 147 10.83 14.76 11.01
CA ALA A 147 10.77 13.99 9.76
C ALA A 147 9.38 14.06 9.11
N VAL A 148 8.30 14.03 9.90
CA VAL A 148 6.92 14.19 9.43
C VAL A 148 6.75 15.51 8.70
N GLU A 149 7.28 16.62 9.23
CA GLU A 149 7.17 17.93 8.58
C GLU A 149 7.87 17.98 7.22
N HIS A 150 9.05 17.38 7.12
CA HIS A 150 9.77 17.28 5.84
C HIS A 150 9.03 16.41 4.84
N ALA A 151 8.59 15.22 5.26
CA ALA A 151 7.90 14.28 4.40
C ALA A 151 6.56 14.83 3.91
N LEU A 152 5.79 15.53 4.76
CA LEU A 152 4.52 16.14 4.37
C LEU A 152 4.70 17.14 3.22
N ARG A 153 5.72 18.01 3.32
CA ARG A 153 6.02 18.98 2.27
C ARG A 153 6.38 18.30 0.95
N ASP A 154 7.21 17.27 1.01
CA ASP A 154 7.68 16.56 -0.17
C ASP A 154 6.54 15.77 -0.85
N ILE A 155 5.70 15.06 -0.07
CA ILE A 155 4.54 14.32 -0.58
C ILE A 155 3.57 15.28 -1.28
N VAL A 156 3.20 16.37 -0.62
CA VAL A 156 2.22 17.33 -1.17
C VAL A 156 2.77 18.05 -2.40
N TYR A 157 4.07 18.34 -2.45
CA TYR A 157 4.72 18.95 -3.62
C TYR A 157 4.70 18.01 -4.82
N VAL A 158 5.13 16.75 -4.64
CA VAL A 158 5.16 15.77 -5.72
C VAL A 158 3.76 15.41 -6.19
N ALA A 159 2.83 15.12 -5.27
CA ALA A 159 1.45 14.79 -5.62
C ALA A 159 0.75 15.95 -6.34
N GLY A 160 0.97 17.20 -5.90
CA GLY A 160 0.47 18.38 -6.61
C GLY A 160 1.04 18.52 -8.02
N GLY A 161 2.34 18.26 -8.21
CA GLY A 161 2.95 18.25 -9.54
C GLY A 161 2.40 17.14 -10.44
N MET A 162 2.12 15.95 -9.88
CA MET A 162 1.52 14.85 -10.64
C MET A 162 0.07 15.14 -11.03
N TYR A 163 -0.69 15.77 -10.13
CA TYR A 163 -2.02 16.28 -10.45
C TYR A 163 -1.97 17.28 -11.62
N GLU A 164 -1.03 18.23 -11.60
CA GLU A 164 -0.84 19.20 -12.69
C GLU A 164 -0.41 18.54 -14.02
N ALA A 165 0.35 17.44 -13.95
CA ALA A 165 0.74 16.63 -15.12
C ALA A 165 -0.38 15.71 -15.63
N GLY A 166 -1.55 15.73 -14.97
CA GLY A 166 -2.74 14.99 -15.39
C GLY A 166 -2.82 13.56 -14.87
N ALA A 167 -2.11 13.18 -13.81
CA ALA A 167 -2.28 11.87 -13.18
C ALA A 167 -3.76 11.62 -12.80
N ASP A 168 -4.23 10.39 -12.95
CA ASP A 168 -5.60 9.99 -12.55
C ASP A 168 -5.72 9.71 -11.06
N GLY A 169 -4.58 9.62 -10.35
CA GLY A 169 -4.53 9.42 -8.91
C GLY A 169 -3.10 9.40 -8.38
N ILE A 170 -2.97 9.30 -7.06
CA ILE A 170 -1.71 8.96 -6.41
C ILE A 170 -1.85 7.69 -5.58
N ASN A 171 -0.77 6.91 -5.50
CA ASN A 171 -0.62 5.84 -4.54
C ASN A 171 0.46 6.21 -3.51
N MET A 172 0.02 6.49 -2.28
CA MET A 172 0.91 6.51 -1.13
C MET A 172 1.07 5.08 -0.65
N ASP A 173 2.12 4.43 -1.12
CA ASP A 173 2.35 3.02 -0.83
C ASP A 173 3.20 2.81 0.43
N THR A 174 3.07 1.63 1.04
CA THR A 174 3.87 1.14 2.15
C THR A 174 3.87 2.12 3.34
N VAL A 175 2.73 2.75 3.57
CA VAL A 175 2.49 3.74 4.64
C VAL A 175 2.51 3.04 6.00
N GLY A 176 3.29 3.60 6.92
CA GLY A 176 3.52 3.04 8.26
C GLY A 176 4.77 2.15 8.37
N ALA A 177 5.57 2.02 7.31
CA ALA A 177 6.75 1.15 7.32
C ALA A 177 7.82 1.58 8.34
N SER A 178 7.98 2.89 8.53
CA SER A 178 8.86 3.45 9.57
C SER A 178 8.14 3.68 10.91
N GLY A 179 6.93 3.15 11.08
CA GLY A 179 6.14 3.24 12.31
C GLY A 179 5.03 4.30 12.27
N ASP A 180 4.58 4.69 13.45
CA ASP A 180 3.43 5.56 13.67
C ASP A 180 3.61 7.00 13.16
N ALA A 181 4.85 7.49 13.08
CA ALA A 181 5.16 8.75 12.41
C ALA A 181 4.96 8.68 10.89
N ASP A 182 5.30 7.54 10.29
CA ASP A 182 5.17 7.32 8.84
C ASP A 182 3.69 7.17 8.46
N PHE A 183 2.91 6.50 9.32
CA PHE A 183 1.46 6.45 9.18
C PHE A 183 0.81 7.83 9.37
N LEU A 184 1.27 8.61 10.35
CA LEU A 184 0.78 9.97 10.59
C LEU A 184 0.94 10.86 9.35
N VAL A 185 2.13 10.86 8.73
CA VAL A 185 2.36 11.71 7.57
C VAL A 185 1.46 11.32 6.39
N GLY A 186 1.20 10.03 6.19
CA GLY A 186 0.28 9.56 5.15
C GLY A 186 -1.13 10.10 5.33
N LEU A 187 -1.65 10.11 6.57
CA LEU A 187 -2.96 10.68 6.89
C LEU A 187 -2.98 12.21 6.69
N MET A 188 -1.97 12.92 7.17
CA MET A 188 -1.88 14.38 7.00
C MET A 188 -1.76 14.79 5.53
N ALA A 189 -1.02 14.02 4.74
CA ALA A 189 -0.88 14.24 3.31
C ALA A 189 -2.20 13.98 2.58
N ALA A 190 -2.92 12.90 2.90
CA ALA A 190 -4.25 12.64 2.35
C ALA A 190 -5.22 13.79 2.63
N GLU A 191 -5.25 14.29 3.86
CA GLU A 191 -6.11 15.40 4.28
C GLU A 191 -5.77 16.68 3.50
N THR A 192 -4.48 17.03 3.44
CA THR A 192 -4.00 18.20 2.71
C THR A 192 -4.30 18.12 1.21
N LEU A 193 -4.16 16.93 0.61
CA LEU A 193 -4.41 16.73 -0.82
C LEU A 193 -5.91 16.74 -1.13
N ARG A 194 -6.76 16.17 -0.26
CA ARG A 194 -8.21 16.24 -0.40
C ARG A 194 -8.72 17.67 -0.30
N GLU A 195 -8.14 18.50 0.56
CA GLU A 195 -8.48 19.93 0.64
C GLU A 195 -8.08 20.70 -0.63
N LYS A 196 -6.91 20.40 -1.20
CA LYS A 196 -6.40 21.09 -2.40
C LYS A 196 -7.05 20.60 -3.70
N TYR A 197 -7.30 19.30 -3.79
CA TYR A 197 -7.78 18.61 -4.99
C TYR A 197 -8.94 17.68 -4.60
N PRO A 198 -10.16 18.22 -4.40
CA PRO A 198 -11.29 17.49 -3.80
C PRO A 198 -11.72 16.22 -4.53
N ASP A 199 -11.47 16.12 -5.83
CA ASP A 199 -11.84 14.97 -6.65
C ASP A 199 -10.64 14.08 -7.01
N PHE A 200 -9.44 14.39 -6.54
CA PHE A 200 -8.24 13.62 -6.89
C PHE A 200 -8.23 12.28 -6.13
N PRO A 201 -8.18 11.13 -6.81
CA PRO A 201 -8.08 9.83 -6.16
C PRO A 201 -6.77 9.66 -5.38
N ILE A 202 -6.89 9.12 -4.18
CA ILE A 202 -5.79 8.83 -3.27
C ILE A 202 -5.91 7.37 -2.84
N GLU A 203 -4.99 6.55 -3.33
CA GLU A 203 -4.76 5.20 -2.83
C GLU A 203 -3.74 5.25 -1.69
N MET A 204 -4.01 4.49 -0.63
CA MET A 204 -3.10 4.34 0.51
C MET A 204 -2.86 2.87 0.80
N GLY A 205 -1.70 2.37 0.37
CA GLY A 205 -1.19 1.04 0.72
C GLY A 205 -0.55 1.05 2.11
N GLY A 206 -0.97 0.17 3.01
CA GLY A 206 -0.37 0.01 4.33
C GLY A 206 0.91 -0.84 4.29
N ALA A 207 1.78 -0.70 5.29
CA ALA A 207 3.01 -1.50 5.41
C ALA A 207 2.88 -2.79 6.23
N GLY A 208 1.81 -2.93 7.02
CA GLY A 208 1.64 -4.10 7.87
C GLY A 208 0.32 -4.18 8.59
N GLU A 209 0.08 -5.35 9.18
CA GLU A 209 -1.24 -5.69 9.74
C GLU A 209 -1.60 -4.81 10.95
N PHE A 210 -0.59 -4.19 11.58
CA PHE A 210 -0.72 -3.16 12.60
C PHE A 210 0.40 -2.11 12.47
N VAL A 211 0.15 -0.89 12.96
CA VAL A 211 1.15 0.20 12.97
C VAL A 211 2.15 0.01 14.12
N LEU A 212 3.44 -0.01 13.82
CA LEU A 212 4.52 -0.08 14.81
C LEU A 212 4.64 1.25 15.58
N GLY A 213 4.68 1.20 16.91
CA GLY A 213 4.85 2.40 17.75
C GLY A 213 6.31 2.76 17.99
N MET A 214 6.99 3.30 16.98
CA MET A 214 8.38 3.79 17.13
C MET A 214 8.43 5.10 17.92
N HIS A 215 7.43 5.96 17.76
CA HIS A 215 7.18 7.12 18.60
C HIS A 215 6.33 6.74 19.84
N ALA A 216 5.30 5.91 19.60
CA ALA A 216 4.31 5.38 20.54
C ALA A 216 3.31 6.39 21.12
N ASP A 217 3.48 7.68 20.86
CA ASP A 217 2.67 8.77 21.42
C ASP A 217 2.18 9.77 20.35
N LEU A 218 1.93 9.29 19.13
CA LEU A 218 1.33 10.09 18.06
C LEU A 218 -0.17 9.79 17.92
N TYR A 219 -0.93 10.83 17.60
CA TYR A 219 -2.38 10.79 17.48
C TYR A 219 -2.84 11.46 16.20
N TYR A 220 -3.88 10.91 15.59
CA TYR A 220 -4.65 11.57 14.54
C TYR A 220 -6.10 11.63 15.01
N ASP A 221 -6.68 12.84 15.04
CA ASP A 221 -8.03 13.07 15.55
C ASP A 221 -8.30 12.44 16.94
N GLY A 222 -7.33 12.56 17.85
CA GLY A 222 -7.41 11.98 19.19
C GLY A 222 -7.28 10.44 19.26
N VAL A 223 -7.10 9.76 18.14
CA VAL A 223 -6.84 8.32 18.08
C VAL A 223 -5.34 8.07 18.05
N ARG A 224 -4.84 7.30 19.03
CA ARG A 224 -3.43 6.89 19.07
C ARG A 224 -3.11 5.96 17.90
N LEU A 225 -2.04 6.25 17.17
CA LEU A 225 -1.67 5.53 15.95
C LEU A 225 -0.96 4.20 16.21
N ALA A 226 -0.10 4.15 17.23
CA ALA A 226 0.62 2.93 17.59
C ALA A 226 -0.33 1.77 17.95
N GLY A 227 -0.14 0.63 17.27
CA GLY A 227 -0.90 -0.60 17.49
C GLY A 227 -2.26 -0.66 16.80
N LEU A 228 -2.59 0.30 15.91
CA LEU A 228 -3.82 0.23 15.12
C LEU A 228 -3.73 -0.92 14.11
N TYR A 229 -4.67 -1.85 14.18
CA TYR A 229 -4.83 -2.92 13.18
C TYR A 229 -5.54 -2.41 11.93
N ALA A 230 -5.37 -3.15 10.83
CA ALA A 230 -5.83 -2.79 9.48
C ALA A 230 -7.24 -2.15 9.41
N HIS A 231 -8.27 -2.73 10.03
CA HIS A 231 -9.64 -2.18 10.00
C HIS A 231 -9.77 -0.80 10.67
N LYS A 232 -8.90 -0.45 11.62
CA LYS A 232 -8.84 0.88 12.24
C LYS A 232 -7.99 1.84 11.41
N GLN A 233 -6.92 1.34 10.79
CA GLN A 233 -6.14 2.11 9.83
C GLN A 233 -7.04 2.58 8.68
N ALA A 234 -7.85 1.67 8.10
CA ALA A 234 -8.81 1.97 7.05
C ALA A 234 -9.78 3.10 7.45
N LYS A 235 -10.33 3.07 8.67
CA LYS A 235 -11.23 4.13 9.18
C LYS A 235 -10.55 5.49 9.25
N LEU A 236 -9.30 5.55 9.71
CA LEU A 236 -8.56 6.81 9.76
C LEU A 236 -8.17 7.28 8.35
N ALA A 237 -7.79 6.36 7.47
CA ALA A 237 -7.50 6.65 6.07
C ALA A 237 -8.73 7.26 5.36
N GLN A 238 -9.90 6.61 5.45
CA GLN A 238 -11.16 7.15 4.92
C GLN A 238 -11.46 8.54 5.51
N LYS A 239 -11.29 8.70 6.82
CA LYS A 239 -11.51 9.99 7.49
C LYS A 239 -10.56 11.09 6.97
N ALA A 240 -9.31 10.74 6.67
CA ALA A 240 -8.34 11.65 6.09
C ALA A 240 -8.57 11.95 4.60
N GLY A 241 -9.57 11.33 3.96
CA GLY A 241 -9.90 11.59 2.56
C GLY A 241 -9.23 10.64 1.56
N VAL A 242 -8.71 9.49 2.01
CA VAL A 242 -8.28 8.39 1.12
C VAL A 242 -9.51 7.81 0.40
N THR A 243 -9.36 7.48 -0.88
CA THR A 243 -10.43 6.91 -1.72
C THR A 243 -10.28 5.41 -1.96
N ILE A 244 -9.07 4.85 -1.85
CA ILE A 244 -8.81 3.41 -1.94
C ILE A 244 -7.84 3.04 -0.82
N PHE A 245 -8.14 2.02 -0.03
CA PHE A 245 -7.25 1.59 1.06
C PHE A 245 -6.75 0.16 0.85
N GLY A 246 -5.44 -0.02 0.92
CA GLY A 246 -4.78 -1.31 0.78
C GLY A 246 -4.24 -1.87 2.09
N PRO A 247 -4.98 -2.75 2.79
CA PRO A 247 -4.47 -3.36 4.01
C PRO A 247 -3.35 -4.37 3.69
N ALA A 248 -2.15 -4.15 4.21
CA ALA A 248 -1.09 -5.14 4.16
C ALA A 248 -1.17 -6.10 5.35
N ILE A 249 -1.35 -7.39 5.09
CA ILE A 249 -1.29 -8.42 6.14
C ILE A 249 -0.04 -9.29 5.93
N ASN A 250 0.90 -9.21 6.86
CA ASN A 250 2.19 -9.91 6.76
C ASN A 250 2.03 -11.43 6.84
N THR A 251 2.76 -12.11 5.98
CA THR A 251 2.92 -13.56 5.99
C THR A 251 3.81 -13.98 7.16
N ASN A 252 3.36 -14.99 7.91
CA ASN A 252 4.19 -15.69 8.89
C ASN A 252 4.92 -16.83 8.20
N CYS A 253 6.24 -16.68 8.02
CA CYS A 253 7.10 -17.66 7.36
C CYS A 253 7.22 -19.00 8.10
N SER A 254 6.81 -19.08 9.37
CA SER A 254 6.76 -20.33 10.13
C SER A 254 5.44 -21.09 9.97
N MET A 255 4.48 -20.55 9.22
CA MET A 255 3.14 -21.11 9.07
C MET A 255 2.85 -21.48 7.61
N SER A 256 1.90 -22.39 7.42
CA SER A 256 1.49 -22.86 6.09
C SER A 256 0.69 -21.79 5.32
N PHE A 257 0.56 -21.97 4.01
CA PHE A 257 -0.28 -21.11 3.18
C PHE A 257 -1.75 -21.05 3.68
N PRO A 258 -2.45 -22.18 3.94
CA PRO A 258 -3.82 -22.14 4.47
C PRO A 258 -3.96 -21.33 5.77
N TRP A 259 -2.96 -21.40 6.65
CA TRP A 259 -2.97 -20.61 7.88
C TRP A 259 -2.82 -19.11 7.60
N ASN A 260 -1.90 -18.74 6.70
CA ASN A 260 -1.67 -17.34 6.34
C ASN A 260 -2.87 -16.74 5.61
N ILE A 261 -3.45 -17.45 4.64
CA ILE A 261 -4.61 -16.93 3.92
C ILE A 261 -5.84 -16.80 4.83
N ALA A 262 -6.07 -17.75 5.75
CA ALA A 262 -7.13 -17.62 6.76
C ALA A 262 -6.94 -16.36 7.64
N ARG A 263 -5.70 -16.08 8.04
CA ARG A 263 -5.35 -14.86 8.77
C ARG A 263 -5.65 -13.60 7.96
N VAL A 264 -5.24 -13.58 6.68
CA VAL A 264 -5.44 -12.45 5.75
C VAL A 264 -6.91 -12.16 5.59
N VAL A 265 -7.71 -13.13 5.16
CA VAL A 265 -9.14 -12.90 4.86
C VAL A 265 -9.93 -12.50 6.10
N THR A 266 -9.53 -12.94 7.29
CA THR A 266 -10.14 -12.47 8.55
C THR A 266 -9.94 -10.97 8.75
N PHE A 267 -8.73 -10.46 8.51
CA PHE A 267 -8.44 -9.03 8.64
C PHE A 267 -9.06 -8.21 7.51
N VAL A 268 -8.95 -8.69 6.27
CA VAL A 268 -9.51 -8.01 5.09
C VAL A 268 -11.03 -7.87 5.23
N LYS A 269 -11.74 -8.94 5.61
CA LYS A 269 -13.18 -8.88 5.86
C LYS A 269 -13.57 -7.82 6.88
N ALA A 270 -12.78 -7.69 7.95
CA ALA A 270 -13.01 -6.65 8.95
C ALA A 270 -12.70 -5.24 8.41
N CYS A 271 -11.75 -5.09 7.49
CA CYS A 271 -11.51 -3.83 6.78
C CYS A 271 -12.68 -3.47 5.87
N SER A 272 -13.12 -4.38 5.00
CA SER A 272 -14.23 -4.15 4.07
C SER A 272 -15.54 -3.82 4.78
N GLN A 273 -15.75 -4.32 6.00
CA GLN A 273 -16.91 -3.98 6.82
C GLN A 273 -16.75 -2.67 7.61
N ALA A 274 -15.54 -2.14 7.71
CA ALA A 274 -15.22 -0.99 8.55
C ALA A 274 -15.34 0.36 7.84
N VAL A 275 -15.34 0.36 6.51
CA VAL A 275 -15.27 1.55 5.65
C VAL A 275 -16.19 1.40 4.44
N ASP A 276 -16.47 2.53 3.78
CA ASP A 276 -17.31 2.62 2.57
C ASP A 276 -16.47 2.82 1.29
N ILE A 277 -15.16 3.01 1.44
CA ILE A 277 -14.21 3.09 0.32
C ILE A 277 -13.74 1.71 -0.12
N PRO A 278 -13.40 1.51 -1.42
CA PRO A 278 -12.83 0.27 -1.92
C PRO A 278 -11.60 -0.22 -1.14
N ILE A 279 -11.56 -1.53 -0.91
CA ILE A 279 -10.42 -2.22 -0.31
C ILE A 279 -9.63 -2.97 -1.38
N HIS A 280 -8.43 -2.48 -1.68
CA HIS A 280 -7.48 -3.07 -2.65
C HIS A 280 -6.30 -3.69 -1.91
N VAL A 281 -6.41 -4.97 -1.56
CA VAL A 281 -5.47 -5.59 -0.61
C VAL A 281 -4.07 -5.69 -1.20
N ASN A 282 -3.05 -5.22 -0.50
CA ASN A 282 -1.66 -5.43 -0.93
C ASN A 282 -1.33 -6.94 -0.99
N VAL A 283 -1.08 -7.47 -2.18
CA VAL A 283 -0.80 -8.90 -2.44
C VAL A 283 0.51 -9.09 -3.20
N GLY A 284 1.53 -9.57 -2.51
CA GLY A 284 2.86 -9.78 -3.09
C GLY A 284 3.94 -9.71 -2.03
N MET A 285 5.18 -10.09 -2.36
CA MET A 285 6.37 -9.82 -1.54
C MET A 285 6.19 -10.01 -0.02
N GLY A 286 5.56 -11.12 0.41
CA GLY A 286 5.34 -11.45 1.83
C GLY A 286 4.11 -10.85 2.50
N VAL A 287 3.19 -10.24 1.75
CA VAL A 287 1.88 -9.80 2.24
C VAL A 287 0.74 -10.46 1.44
N GLY A 288 -0.49 -10.37 1.95
CA GLY A 288 -1.67 -10.92 1.27
C GLY A 288 -1.69 -12.46 1.22
N GLY A 289 -0.91 -13.12 2.07
CA GLY A 289 -0.80 -14.59 2.08
C GLY A 289 0.20 -15.13 1.04
N ILE A 290 0.86 -14.25 0.29
CA ILE A 290 1.93 -14.61 -0.63
C ILE A 290 3.24 -14.80 0.13
N PRO A 291 4.03 -15.85 -0.15
CA PRO A 291 5.34 -16.02 0.45
C PRO A 291 6.32 -14.94 -0.01
N MET A 292 7.37 -14.68 0.79
CA MET A 292 8.50 -13.84 0.40
C MET A 292 9.32 -14.51 -0.71
N THR A 293 8.92 -14.30 -1.97
CA THR A 293 9.61 -14.81 -3.16
C THR A 293 9.51 -13.80 -4.28
N MET A 294 10.56 -13.71 -5.10
CA MET A 294 10.57 -12.85 -6.29
C MET A 294 9.52 -13.28 -7.32
N ASN A 295 9.32 -14.59 -7.48
CA ASN A 295 8.36 -15.15 -8.41
C ASN A 295 7.40 -16.06 -7.63
N ALA A 296 6.21 -15.55 -7.36
CA ALA A 296 5.18 -16.31 -6.67
C ALA A 296 4.57 -17.37 -7.62
N PRO A 297 4.40 -18.63 -7.18
CA PRO A 297 3.70 -19.61 -8.00
C PRO A 297 2.26 -19.19 -8.28
N LEU A 298 1.84 -19.25 -9.55
CA LEU A 298 0.47 -18.89 -9.98
C LEU A 298 -0.63 -19.63 -9.18
N GLU A 299 -0.34 -20.85 -8.75
CA GLU A 299 -1.23 -21.67 -7.93
C GLU A 299 -1.56 -21.00 -6.58
N ILE A 300 -0.55 -20.39 -5.96
CA ILE A 300 -0.66 -19.70 -4.67
C ILE A 300 -1.30 -18.33 -4.86
N VAL A 301 -0.86 -17.58 -5.87
CA VAL A 301 -1.41 -16.26 -6.18
C VAL A 301 -2.90 -16.36 -6.46
N SER A 302 -3.31 -17.24 -7.36
CA SER A 302 -4.74 -17.41 -7.71
C SER A 302 -5.63 -17.83 -6.54
N ARG A 303 -5.14 -18.71 -5.65
CA ARG A 303 -5.86 -19.09 -4.41
C ARG A 303 -5.97 -17.93 -3.44
N ALA A 304 -4.89 -17.16 -3.27
CA ALA A 304 -4.89 -15.99 -2.41
C ALA A 304 -5.88 -14.95 -2.92
N SER A 305 -5.80 -14.59 -4.20
CA SER A 305 -6.72 -13.65 -4.87
C SER A 305 -8.17 -14.10 -4.69
N LYS A 306 -8.50 -15.35 -5.03
CA LYS A 306 -9.86 -15.88 -4.90
C LYS A 306 -10.37 -15.80 -3.46
N ALA A 307 -9.56 -16.22 -2.48
CA ALA A 307 -9.94 -16.19 -1.08
C ALA A 307 -10.13 -14.75 -0.55
N ILE A 308 -9.25 -13.83 -0.93
CA ILE A 308 -9.33 -12.41 -0.54
C ILE A 308 -10.61 -11.77 -1.08
N VAL A 309 -11.00 -12.08 -2.32
CA VAL A 309 -12.24 -11.56 -2.90
C VAL A 309 -13.47 -12.22 -2.27
N GLU A 310 -13.56 -13.55 -2.31
CA GLU A 310 -14.82 -14.22 -1.98
C GLU A 310 -15.06 -14.39 -0.47
N VAL A 311 -13.99 -14.52 0.33
CA VAL A 311 -14.08 -14.61 1.80
C VAL A 311 -13.74 -13.28 2.45
N GLY A 312 -12.66 -12.64 1.99
CA GLY A 312 -12.23 -11.33 2.48
C GLY A 312 -13.13 -10.17 2.05
N LYS A 313 -13.93 -10.33 0.99
CA LYS A 313 -14.81 -9.28 0.45
C LYS A 313 -14.03 -8.02 0.04
N ALA A 314 -12.84 -8.21 -0.52
CA ALA A 314 -12.09 -7.11 -1.12
C ALA A 314 -12.74 -6.67 -2.44
N ASP A 315 -12.67 -5.38 -2.74
CA ASP A 315 -13.17 -4.76 -3.98
C ASP A 315 -12.11 -4.75 -5.09
N GLY A 316 -10.84 -4.89 -4.70
CA GLY A 316 -9.69 -4.98 -5.57
C GLY A 316 -8.51 -5.71 -4.93
N LEU A 317 -7.43 -5.86 -5.69
CA LEU A 317 -6.15 -6.45 -5.30
C LEU A 317 -5.00 -5.62 -5.84
#